data_AF-A0A916IAW0-F1
#
_entry.id   AF-A0A916IAW0-F1
#
_cell.length_a   1.000
_cell.length_b   1.000
_cell.length_c   1.000
_cell.angle_alpha   90.00
_cell.angle_beta   90.00
_cell.angle_gamma   90.00
#
_symmetry.space_group_name_H-M   'P 1'
#
loop_
_entity.id
_entity.type
_entity.pdbx_description
1 polymer ?
#
loop_
_entity_poly.entity_id
_entity_poly.type
_entity_poly.pdbx_seq_one_letter_code
_entity_poly.pdbx_strand_id
1 'polypeptide(L)'
;MGTIILVVLIGLKKPDSSTHTGSIEFVKVTQEVLPSQNEEIVIGVNNATLYVPKGATTVPGIISITPREPNLFSNIAEKGWVRSPVVNVEYWNGQGTPYPQVIFAVPAQICFKITTELWEAYAQHPDEFQVHYYAEEVKPMRWQPLSLTAYPDRLQLCGQTDHLSIFALAIKQKTIIPATGATPTLVQPYAP
;
A
#
# COMPACT_ATOMS: atom_id res chain seq x y z
N MET A 1 -18.12 -21.38 -17.09
CA MET A 1 -18.54 -20.89 -15.76
C MET A 1 -18.11 -19.43 -15.67
N GLY A 2 -19.03 -18.53 -15.32
CA GLY A 2 -18.78 -17.09 -15.37
C GLY A 2 -18.32 -16.56 -14.02
N THR A 3 -17.16 -15.91 -13.98
CA THR A 3 -16.69 -15.13 -12.83
C THR A 3 -17.59 -13.90 -12.69
N ILE A 4 -18.29 -13.76 -11.56
CA ILE A 4 -19.08 -12.57 -11.25
C ILE A 4 -18.17 -11.64 -10.45
N ILE A 5 -17.61 -10.62 -11.11
CA ILE A 5 -16.88 -9.54 -10.46
C ILE A 5 -17.91 -8.45 -10.14
N LEU A 6 -18.22 -8.24 -8.86
CA LEU A 6 -19.05 -7.13 -8.43
C LEU A 6 -18.17 -5.91 -8.13
N VAL A 7 -18.17 -4.94 -9.04
CA VAL A 7 -17.53 -3.63 -8.82
C VAL A 7 -18.59 -2.68 -8.24
N VAL A 8 -18.47 -2.34 -6.96
CA VAL A 8 -19.35 -1.36 -6.32
C VAL A 8 -18.62 -0.01 -6.24
N LEU A 9 -19.00 0.93 -7.10
CA LEU A 9 -18.51 2.31 -7.06
C LEU A 9 -19.34 3.11 -6.05
N ILE A 10 -18.89 3.17 -4.79
CA ILE A 10 -19.53 4.03 -3.78
C ILE A 10 -18.86 5.40 -3.82
N GLY A 11 -19.43 6.32 -4.61
CA GLY A 11 -19.05 7.73 -4.59
C GLY A 11 -19.51 8.39 -3.28
N LEU A 12 -18.68 8.39 -2.24
CA LEU A 12 -18.91 9.20 -1.06
C LEU A 12 -18.77 10.68 -1.46
N LYS A 13 -19.89 11.41 -1.50
CA LYS A 13 -19.91 12.86 -1.74
C LYS A 13 -18.85 13.55 -0.89
N LYS A 14 -18.01 14.34 -1.55
CA LYS A 14 -16.97 15.19 -0.95
C LYS A 14 -17.56 15.96 0.25
N PRO A 15 -17.00 15.88 1.47
CA PRO A 15 -17.37 16.82 2.52
C PRO A 15 -16.96 18.23 2.07
N ASP A 16 -17.83 19.21 2.29
CA ASP A 16 -17.73 20.61 1.79
C ASP A 16 -16.50 21.41 2.29
N SER A 17 -15.52 20.77 2.92
CA SER A 17 -14.30 21.39 3.44
C SER A 17 -13.05 20.61 3.05
N SER A 18 -12.75 20.55 1.75
CA SER A 18 -11.43 20.10 1.28
C SER A 18 -10.86 21.07 0.26
N THR A 19 -9.81 21.76 0.70
CA THR A 19 -8.92 22.63 -0.08
C THR A 19 -7.94 21.85 -0.97
N HIS A 20 -8.04 20.52 -1.03
CA HIS A 20 -7.20 19.72 -1.91
C HIS A 20 -7.87 19.49 -3.27
N THR A 21 -7.21 19.95 -4.33
CA THR A 21 -7.57 19.80 -5.74
C THR A 21 -7.25 18.39 -6.23
N GLY A 22 -7.86 17.38 -5.63
CA GLY A 22 -7.76 15.99 -6.05
C GLY A 22 -8.87 15.19 -5.37
N SER A 23 -9.87 14.75 -6.14
CA SER A 23 -10.87 13.82 -5.63
C SER A 23 -10.21 12.47 -5.41
N ILE A 24 -10.10 12.02 -4.16
CA ILE A 24 -9.79 10.62 -3.86
C ILE A 24 -11.08 9.84 -4.12
N GLU A 25 -11.12 9.10 -5.23
CA GLU A 25 -12.20 8.14 -5.46
C GLU A 25 -11.92 6.92 -4.57
N PHE A 26 -12.74 6.75 -3.52
CA PHE A 26 -12.66 5.60 -2.62
C PHE A 26 -13.30 4.38 -3.29
N VAL A 27 -12.59 3.79 -4.24
CA VAL A 27 -13.01 2.53 -4.86
C VAL A 27 -12.74 1.40 -3.87
N LYS A 28 -13.80 0.78 -3.33
CA LYS A 28 -13.69 -0.46 -2.57
C LYS A 28 -13.94 -1.64 -3.51
N VAL A 29 -12.93 -2.48 -3.70
CA VAL A 29 -13.07 -3.73 -4.46
C VAL A 29 -13.25 -4.87 -3.47
N THR A 30 -14.19 -5.76 -3.75
CA THR A 30 -14.52 -6.91 -2.90
C THR A 30 -14.47 -8.20 -3.73
N GLN A 31 -13.98 -9.28 -3.15
CA GLN A 31 -14.00 -10.61 -3.75
C GLN A 31 -14.47 -11.63 -2.71
N GLU A 32 -15.44 -12.45 -3.11
CA GLU A 32 -15.91 -13.55 -2.27
C GLU A 32 -14.86 -14.66 -2.19
N VAL A 33 -14.75 -15.25 -1.00
CA VAL A 33 -13.86 -16.35 -0.66
C VAL A 33 -14.71 -17.56 -0.32
N LEU A 34 -14.71 -18.53 -1.21
CA LEU A 34 -15.39 -19.82 -1.04
C LEU A 34 -14.32 -20.91 -0.99
N PRO A 35 -13.85 -21.34 0.20
CA PRO A 35 -12.77 -22.31 0.34
C PRO A 35 -13.03 -23.64 -0.38
N SER A 36 -14.31 -24.01 -0.51
CA SER A 36 -14.74 -25.21 -1.25
C SER A 36 -14.44 -25.16 -2.76
N GLN A 37 -14.30 -23.96 -3.34
CA GLN A 37 -14.03 -23.79 -4.78
C GLN A 37 -12.56 -24.03 -5.11
N ASN A 38 -11.66 -23.99 -4.11
CA ASN A 38 -10.27 -24.40 -4.27
C ASN A 38 -9.53 -23.62 -5.38
N GLU A 39 -9.89 -22.34 -5.53
CA GLU A 39 -9.35 -21.40 -6.52
C GLU A 39 -8.37 -20.41 -5.86
N GLU A 40 -7.49 -19.84 -6.67
CA GLU A 40 -6.71 -18.68 -6.27
C GLU A 40 -7.58 -17.42 -6.31
N ILE A 41 -7.33 -16.49 -5.39
CA ILE A 41 -8.04 -15.22 -5.36
C ILE A 41 -7.08 -14.12 -5.78
N VAL A 42 -7.51 -13.34 -6.76
CA VAL A 42 -6.77 -12.16 -7.25
C VAL A 42 -7.70 -10.96 -7.13
N ILE A 43 -7.34 -10.01 -6.28
CA ILE A 43 -8.12 -8.79 -6.07
C ILE A 43 -7.20 -7.57 -6.16
N GLY A 44 -7.57 -6.58 -6.97
CA GLY A 44 -6.72 -5.42 -7.23
C GLY A 44 -7.48 -4.11 -7.24
N VAL A 45 -6.79 -3.05 -6.82
CA VAL A 45 -7.28 -1.68 -6.90
C VAL A 45 -6.11 -0.73 -7.20
N ASN A 46 -6.32 0.18 -8.15
CA ASN A 46 -5.27 1.06 -8.67
C ASN A 46 -4.03 0.24 -9.08
N ASN A 47 -2.88 0.53 -8.46
CA ASN A 47 -1.62 -0.14 -8.73
C ASN A 47 -1.31 -1.29 -7.76
N ALA A 48 -2.24 -1.64 -6.87
CA ALA A 48 -2.06 -2.71 -5.89
C ALA A 48 -2.86 -3.96 -6.29
N THR A 49 -2.30 -5.14 -6.03
CA THR A 49 -2.97 -6.42 -6.27
C THR A 49 -2.59 -7.40 -5.17
N LEU A 50 -3.59 -7.99 -4.52
CA LEU A 50 -3.42 -9.09 -3.58
C LEU A 50 -3.67 -10.41 -4.31
N TYR A 51 -2.69 -11.30 -4.23
CA TYR A 51 -2.76 -12.68 -4.69
C TYR A 51 -2.84 -13.58 -3.46
N VAL A 52 -3.96 -14.25 -3.26
CA VAL A 52 -4.16 -15.22 -2.18
C VAL A 52 -4.15 -16.60 -2.82
N PRO A 53 -3.14 -17.45 -2.51
CA PRO A 53 -3.03 -18.76 -3.12
C PRO A 53 -4.14 -19.69 -2.64
N LYS A 54 -4.39 -20.71 -3.45
CA LYS A 54 -5.26 -21.83 -3.14
C LYS A 54 -4.92 -22.43 -1.77
N GLY A 55 -5.94 -22.65 -0.94
CA GLY A 55 -5.78 -23.24 0.39
C GLY A 55 -5.21 -22.29 1.45
N ALA A 56 -5.03 -21.00 1.15
CA ALA A 56 -4.56 -20.03 2.14
C ALA A 56 -5.53 -19.85 3.32
N THR A 57 -6.84 -20.00 3.11
CA THR A 57 -7.84 -19.91 4.20
C THR A 57 -8.92 -20.98 4.04
N THR A 58 -9.39 -21.50 5.16
CA THR A 58 -10.54 -22.43 5.25
C THR A 58 -11.82 -21.74 5.69
N VAL A 59 -11.74 -20.44 6.01
CA VAL A 59 -12.90 -19.64 6.45
C VAL A 59 -13.54 -19.03 5.20
N PRO A 60 -14.86 -19.15 5.00
CA PRO A 60 -15.58 -18.44 3.96
C PRO A 60 -15.87 -16.99 4.35
N GLY A 61 -15.92 -16.10 3.35
CA GLY A 61 -16.10 -14.68 3.59
C GLY A 61 -15.83 -13.81 2.37
N ILE A 62 -15.44 -12.56 2.61
CA ILE A 62 -15.20 -11.54 1.61
C ILE A 62 -13.89 -10.84 1.95
N ILE A 63 -12.96 -10.83 1.00
CA ILE A 63 -11.78 -9.96 1.07
C ILE A 63 -12.15 -8.65 0.41
N SER A 64 -11.74 -7.54 1.01
CA SER A 64 -11.83 -6.22 0.38
C SER A 64 -10.51 -5.49 0.38
N ILE A 65 -10.22 -4.81 -0.73
CA ILE A 65 -9.05 -3.94 -0.88
C ILE A 65 -9.51 -2.52 -1.18
N THR A 66 -9.00 -1.54 -0.43
CA THR A 66 -9.41 -0.14 -0.53
C THR A 66 -8.17 0.77 -0.54
N PRO A 67 -8.05 1.72 -1.49
CA PRO A 67 -6.99 2.73 -1.48
C PRO A 67 -7.09 3.61 -0.25
N ARG A 68 -5.93 4.02 0.28
CA ARG A 68 -5.81 4.96 1.39
C ARG A 68 -4.90 6.12 1.02
N GLU A 69 -4.93 7.15 1.86
CA GLU A 69 -4.11 8.34 1.71
C GLU A 69 -2.60 7.99 1.76
N PRO A 70 -1.76 8.59 0.90
CA PRO A 70 -0.32 8.42 0.97
C PRO A 70 0.24 8.84 2.33
N ASN A 71 1.30 8.16 2.78
CA ASN A 71 1.96 8.44 4.07
C ASN A 71 1.01 8.44 5.28
N LEU A 72 -0.01 7.58 5.26
CA LEU A 72 -0.88 7.34 6.42
C LEU A 72 -0.01 7.02 7.65
N PHE A 73 -0.34 7.63 8.79
CA PHE A 73 0.43 7.55 10.03
C PHE A 73 1.88 8.05 9.93
N SER A 74 2.09 9.17 9.25
CA SER A 74 3.41 9.79 9.05
C SER A 74 4.15 10.15 10.35
N ASN A 75 3.42 10.38 11.45
CA ASN A 75 3.99 10.69 12.77
C ASN A 75 4.71 9.51 13.44
N ILE A 76 4.43 8.28 13.02
CA ILE A 76 5.04 7.04 13.53
C ILE A 76 5.86 6.31 12.45
N ALA A 77 5.94 6.88 11.25
CA ALA A 77 6.79 6.40 10.19
C ALA A 77 8.27 6.69 10.49
N GLU A 78 9.14 5.72 10.26
CA GLU A 78 10.58 5.99 10.17
C GLU A 78 10.85 7.11 9.17
N LYS A 79 11.63 8.11 9.60
CA LYS A 79 12.02 9.24 8.76
C LYS A 79 12.76 8.74 7.52
N GLY A 80 12.46 9.36 6.38
CA GLY A 80 13.13 9.05 5.11
C GLY A 80 12.41 8.01 4.25
N TRP A 81 11.22 7.52 4.62
CA TRP A 81 10.41 6.65 3.76
C TRP A 81 9.11 7.34 3.33
N VAL A 82 8.87 7.40 2.03
CA VAL A 82 7.56 7.73 1.46
C VAL A 82 6.80 6.47 1.18
N ARG A 83 5.56 6.41 1.65
CA ARG A 83 4.63 5.29 1.48
C ARG A 83 3.54 5.69 0.50
N SER A 84 3.68 5.26 -0.74
CA SER A 84 2.70 5.47 -1.80
C SER A 84 2.93 4.48 -2.95
N PRO A 85 1.88 3.79 -3.43
CA PRO A 85 0.50 3.82 -2.94
C PRO A 85 0.32 3.09 -1.59
N VAL A 86 -0.81 3.34 -0.93
CA VAL A 86 -1.24 2.68 0.33
C VAL A 86 -2.61 2.02 0.13
N VAL A 87 -2.78 0.79 0.60
CA VAL A 87 -4.04 0.05 0.54
C VAL A 87 -4.36 -0.60 1.89
N ASN A 88 -5.63 -0.59 2.26
CA ASN A 88 -6.15 -1.39 3.36
C ASN A 88 -6.75 -2.68 2.81
N VAL A 89 -6.40 -3.82 3.41
CA VAL A 89 -7.00 -5.12 3.08
C VAL A 89 -7.73 -5.64 4.31
N GLU A 90 -9.01 -5.95 4.15
CA GLU A 90 -9.89 -6.41 5.24
C GLU A 90 -10.57 -7.73 4.87
N TYR A 91 -10.89 -8.53 5.89
CA TYR A 91 -11.73 -9.72 5.74
C TYR A 91 -13.04 -9.53 6.48
N TRP A 92 -14.12 -9.97 5.85
CA TRP A 92 -15.44 -10.06 6.43
C TRP A 92 -15.87 -11.51 6.36
N ASN A 93 -16.31 -12.09 7.47
CA ASN A 93 -16.80 -13.48 7.45
C ASN A 93 -18.11 -13.60 6.66
N GLY A 94 -18.59 -14.83 6.42
CA GLY A 94 -19.88 -15.08 5.74
C GLY A 94 -21.13 -14.48 6.41
N GLN A 95 -21.01 -13.89 7.61
CA GLN A 95 -22.07 -13.16 8.31
C GLN A 95 -21.96 -11.63 8.12
N GLY A 96 -21.00 -11.16 7.31
CA GLY A 96 -20.75 -9.74 7.11
C GLY A 96 -20.12 -9.05 8.32
N THR A 97 -19.44 -9.80 9.20
CA THR A 97 -18.75 -9.24 10.38
C THR A 97 -17.25 -9.12 10.08
N PRO A 98 -16.57 -8.01 10.46
CA PRO A 98 -15.13 -7.90 10.34
C PRO A 98 -14.44 -9.07 11.04
N TYR A 99 -13.49 -9.70 10.36
CA TYR A 99 -12.74 -10.83 10.89
C TYR A 99 -11.23 -10.54 10.76
N PRO A 100 -10.68 -9.63 11.58
CA PRO A 100 -9.30 -9.16 11.46
C PRO A 100 -8.26 -10.23 11.82
N GLN A 101 -8.68 -11.32 12.45
CA GLN A 101 -7.81 -12.41 12.91
C GLN A 101 -7.59 -13.50 11.84
N VAL A 102 -7.95 -13.26 10.58
CA VAL A 102 -7.61 -14.19 9.50
C VAL A 102 -6.10 -14.28 9.36
N ILE A 103 -5.60 -15.50 9.51
CA ILE A 103 -4.23 -15.87 9.21
C ILE A 103 -4.28 -16.84 8.03
N PHE A 104 -3.47 -16.58 7.02
CA PHE A 104 -3.31 -17.42 5.86
C PHE A 104 -2.34 -18.56 6.15
N ALA A 105 -2.80 -19.80 6.00
CA ALA A 105 -1.97 -21.00 6.15
C ALA A 105 -0.90 -21.11 5.05
N VAL A 106 -1.16 -20.49 3.89
CA VAL A 106 -0.22 -20.34 2.77
C VAL A 106 -0.05 -18.84 2.51
N PRO A 107 1.17 -18.28 2.59
CA PRO A 107 1.37 -16.84 2.48
C PRO A 107 0.80 -16.24 1.18
N ALA A 108 0.04 -15.17 1.33
CA ALA A 108 -0.41 -14.32 0.24
C ALA A 108 0.71 -13.39 -0.24
N GLN A 109 0.52 -12.78 -1.41
CA GLN A 109 1.40 -11.74 -1.93
C GLN A 109 0.62 -10.45 -2.17
N ILE A 110 1.07 -9.34 -1.59
CA ILE A 110 0.59 -7.99 -1.94
C ILE A 110 1.61 -7.34 -2.88
N CYS A 111 1.18 -7.04 -4.09
CA CYS A 111 2.02 -6.54 -5.17
C CYS A 111 1.65 -5.10 -5.52
N PHE A 112 2.68 -4.29 -5.80
CA PHE A 112 2.54 -2.92 -6.28
C PHE A 112 3.18 -2.82 -7.65
N LYS A 113 2.38 -2.41 -8.64
CA LYS A 113 2.86 -2.07 -9.97
C LYS A 113 3.55 -0.71 -9.92
N ILE A 114 4.77 -0.65 -10.44
CA ILE A 114 5.55 0.58 -10.54
C ILE A 114 5.74 0.96 -12.01
N THR A 115 6.10 2.21 -12.25
CA THR A 115 6.42 2.70 -13.59
C THR A 115 7.80 2.21 -14.02
N THR A 116 8.10 2.32 -15.31
CA THR A 116 9.43 1.99 -15.83
C THR A 116 10.52 2.83 -15.18
N GLU A 117 10.28 4.11 -14.91
CA GLU A 117 11.26 5.01 -14.27
C GLU A 117 11.57 4.57 -12.84
N LEU A 118 10.53 4.19 -12.08
CA LEU A 118 10.72 3.64 -10.72
C LEU A 118 11.40 2.27 -10.76
N TRP A 119 11.15 1.48 -11.81
CA TRP A 119 11.81 0.19 -11.99
C TRP A 119 13.31 0.34 -12.26
N GLU A 120 13.69 1.30 -13.11
CA GLU A 120 15.11 1.63 -13.34
C GLU A 120 15.79 2.09 -12.05
N ALA A 121 15.11 2.93 -11.25
CA ALA A 121 15.61 3.33 -9.93
C ALA A 121 15.75 2.13 -8.97
N TYR A 122 14.77 1.23 -8.94
CA TYR A 122 14.82 -0.01 -8.16
C TYR A 122 15.99 -0.91 -8.59
N ALA A 123 16.22 -1.07 -9.89
CA ALA A 123 17.30 -1.90 -10.42
C ALA A 123 18.69 -1.38 -10.01
N GLN A 124 18.84 -0.08 -9.81
CA GLN A 124 20.09 0.54 -9.35
C GLN A 124 20.23 0.52 -7.81
N HIS A 125 19.13 0.69 -7.09
CA HIS A 125 19.10 0.83 -5.63
C HIS A 125 17.96 0.02 -5.00
N PRO A 126 18.04 -1.32 -5.02
CA PRO A 126 16.94 -2.17 -4.57
C PRO A 126 16.64 -2.03 -3.08
N ASP A 127 17.62 -1.63 -2.26
CA ASP A 127 17.48 -1.40 -0.83
C ASP A 127 16.69 -0.12 -0.48
N GLU A 128 16.49 0.76 -1.46
CA GLU A 128 15.66 1.97 -1.33
C GLU A 128 14.16 1.70 -1.57
N PHE A 129 13.77 0.46 -1.87
CA PHE A 129 12.40 0.06 -2.12
C PHE A 129 12.01 -1.11 -1.22
N GLN A 130 10.88 -0.98 -0.55
CA GLN A 130 10.32 -2.01 0.33
C GLN A 130 8.82 -2.07 0.17
N VAL A 131 8.23 -3.22 0.50
CA VAL A 131 6.79 -3.31 0.77
C VAL A 131 6.63 -3.34 2.28
N HIS A 132 5.86 -2.41 2.82
CA HIS A 132 5.60 -2.34 4.27
C HIS A 132 4.18 -2.78 4.58
N TYR A 133 3.99 -3.29 5.80
CA TYR A 133 2.68 -3.42 6.45
C TYR A 133 2.65 -2.59 7.74
N TYR A 134 1.45 -2.24 8.19
CA TYR A 134 1.24 -1.51 9.43
C TYR A 134 0.95 -2.47 10.58
N ALA A 135 1.90 -2.61 11.51
CA ALA A 135 1.81 -3.50 12.65
C ALA A 135 1.09 -2.81 13.82
N GLU A 136 -0.22 -2.98 13.91
CA GLU A 136 -1.06 -2.40 14.97
C GLU A 136 -0.89 -3.11 16.33
N GLU A 137 -0.57 -4.40 16.25
CA GLU A 137 -0.35 -5.32 17.37
C GLU A 137 1.00 -5.08 18.07
N VAL A 138 1.99 -4.53 17.35
CA VAL A 138 3.30 -4.18 17.92
C VAL A 138 3.21 -2.84 18.67
N LYS A 139 3.83 -2.74 19.85
CA LYS A 139 3.89 -1.50 20.64
C LYS A 139 5.35 -1.02 20.77
N PRO A 140 5.68 0.22 20.35
CA PRO A 140 4.81 1.18 19.67
C PRO A 140 4.40 0.70 18.27
N MET A 141 3.21 1.12 17.83
CA MET A 141 2.71 0.81 16.48
C MET A 141 3.67 1.38 15.45
N ARG A 142 3.97 0.59 14.42
CA ARG A 142 4.99 0.95 13.43
C ARG A 142 4.76 0.26 12.10
N TRP A 143 5.31 0.85 11.06
CA TRP A 143 5.45 0.18 9.77
C TRP A 143 6.60 -0.82 9.82
N GLN A 144 6.41 -2.01 9.26
CA GLN A 144 7.44 -3.04 9.19
C GLN A 144 7.60 -3.55 7.75
N PRO A 145 8.82 -3.90 7.31
CA PRO A 145 9.05 -4.44 5.99
C PRO A 145 8.56 -5.88 5.86
N LEU A 146 8.03 -6.21 4.69
CA LEU A 146 7.78 -7.57 4.24
C LEU A 146 8.96 -8.09 3.42
N SER A 147 9.07 -9.41 3.32
CA SER A 147 10.01 -10.06 2.40
C SER A 147 9.63 -9.70 0.96
N LEU A 148 10.53 -8.99 0.27
CA LEU A 148 10.30 -8.45 -1.06
C LEU A 148 10.63 -9.49 -2.15
N THR A 149 9.72 -9.66 -3.10
CA THR A 149 9.95 -10.38 -4.37
C THR A 149 9.63 -9.45 -5.52
N ALA A 150 10.51 -9.39 -6.53
CA ALA A 150 10.35 -8.54 -7.69
C ALA A 150 9.99 -9.36 -8.93
N TYR A 151 9.10 -8.83 -9.77
CA TYR A 151 8.68 -9.44 -11.04
C TYR A 151 8.93 -8.46 -12.19
N PRO A 152 10.10 -8.55 -12.86
CA PRO A 152 10.50 -7.60 -13.90
C PRO A 152 9.50 -7.50 -15.06
N ASP A 153 9.02 -8.64 -15.55
CA ASP A 153 8.12 -8.70 -16.71
C ASP A 153 6.77 -8.01 -16.48
N ARG A 154 6.42 -7.80 -15.20
CA ARG A 154 5.15 -7.17 -14.78
C ARG A 154 5.37 -5.79 -14.16
N LEU A 155 6.61 -5.35 -14.00
CA LEU A 155 7.01 -4.16 -13.25
C LEU A 155 6.36 -4.12 -11.86
N GLN A 156 6.46 -5.23 -11.13
CA GLN A 156 5.82 -5.40 -9.81
C GLN A 156 6.83 -5.66 -8.71
N LEU A 157 6.60 -5.04 -7.57
CA LEU A 157 7.27 -5.30 -6.30
C LEU A 157 6.25 -5.87 -5.31
N CYS A 158 6.53 -7.05 -4.76
CA CYS A 158 5.57 -7.79 -3.95
C CYS A 158 6.11 -8.11 -2.56
N GLY A 159 5.30 -7.94 -1.53
CA GLY A 159 5.57 -8.41 -0.18
C GLY A 159 4.80 -9.70 0.12
N GLN A 160 5.45 -10.69 0.72
CA GLN A 160 4.77 -11.86 1.26
C GLN A 160 4.13 -11.55 2.61
N THR A 161 2.88 -11.95 2.82
CA THR A 161 2.14 -11.75 4.07
C THR A 161 1.28 -12.96 4.40
N ASP A 162 1.17 -13.30 5.69
CA ASP A 162 0.25 -14.32 6.22
C ASP A 162 -0.97 -13.71 6.90
N HIS A 163 -1.09 -12.38 6.95
CA HIS A 163 -2.18 -11.69 7.62
C HIS A 163 -2.67 -10.50 6.80
N LEU A 164 -3.73 -9.88 7.31
CA LEU A 164 -4.32 -8.67 6.74
C LEU A 164 -3.85 -7.43 7.50
N SER A 165 -3.62 -6.36 6.75
CA SER A 165 -3.12 -5.11 7.29
C SER A 165 -3.35 -3.97 6.29
N ILE A 166 -2.85 -2.80 6.64
CA ILE A 166 -2.60 -1.70 5.72
C ILE A 166 -1.21 -1.92 5.13
N PHE A 167 -1.13 -1.99 3.80
CA PHE A 167 0.11 -2.21 3.07
C PHE A 167 0.50 -0.98 2.26
N ALA A 168 1.79 -0.79 2.05
CA ALA A 168 2.29 0.31 1.23
C ALA A 168 3.56 -0.08 0.47
N LEU A 169 3.72 0.48 -0.73
CA LEU A 169 5.04 0.59 -1.35
C LEU A 169 5.81 1.71 -0.64
N ALA A 170 6.93 1.37 -0.02
CA ALA A 170 7.80 2.29 0.68
C ALA A 170 9.06 2.56 -0.14
N ILE A 171 9.32 3.84 -0.43
CA ILE A 171 10.49 4.29 -1.18
C ILE A 171 11.28 5.26 -0.33
N LYS A 172 12.59 5.03 -0.20
CA LYS A 172 13.47 5.87 0.61
C LYS A 172 13.68 7.21 -0.10
N GLN A 173 13.30 8.30 0.55
CA GLN A 173 13.66 9.64 0.11
C GLN A 173 15.10 9.93 0.49
N LYS A 174 15.96 10.15 -0.51
CA LYS A 174 17.21 10.87 -0.30
C LYS A 174 16.83 12.29 0.14
N THR A 175 17.17 12.65 1.37
CA THR A 175 16.95 14.01 1.87
C THR A 175 17.71 14.96 0.95
N ILE A 176 16.99 15.77 0.17
CA ILE A 176 17.59 16.97 -0.40
C ILE A 176 17.83 17.87 0.83
N ILE A 177 19.05 17.86 1.36
CA ILE A 177 19.47 18.91 2.29
C ILE A 177 19.23 20.21 1.53
N PRO A 178 18.37 21.13 2.00
CA PRO A 178 18.27 22.42 1.34
C PRO A 178 19.67 23.00 1.36
N ALA A 179 20.25 23.21 0.17
CA ALA A 179 21.45 24.01 0.05
C ALA A 179 21.12 25.32 0.77
N THR A 180 21.73 25.51 1.93
CA THR A 180 21.66 26.77 2.66
C THR A 180 22.30 27.76 1.70
N GLY A 181 21.44 28.48 0.97
CA GLY A 181 21.87 29.51 0.04
C GLY A 181 22.82 30.43 0.78
N ALA A 182 23.97 30.68 0.18
CA ALA A 182 24.98 31.57 0.71
C ALA A 182 24.30 32.83 1.28
N THR A 183 24.56 33.12 2.55
CA THR A 183 24.21 34.40 3.13
C THR A 183 24.82 35.48 2.24
N PRO A 184 24.04 36.41 1.66
CA PRO A 184 24.62 37.51 0.92
C PRO A 184 25.42 38.35 1.92
N THR A 185 26.75 38.37 1.77
CA THR A 185 27.60 39.32 2.47
C THR A 185 27.17 40.72 2.04
N LEU A 186 26.54 41.46 2.96
CA LEU A 186 26.29 42.89 2.78
C LEU A 186 27.64 43.59 2.64
N VAL A 187 27.99 43.95 1.41
CA VAL A 187 29.08 44.88 1.14
C VAL A 187 28.61 46.24 1.65
N GLN A 188 29.16 46.69 2.78
CA GLN A 188 28.99 48.06 3.24
C GLN A 188 29.56 49.02 2.19
N PRO A 189 28.82 50.05 1.75
CA PRO A 189 29.42 51.13 0.98
C PRO A 189 30.33 51.95 1.91
N TYR A 190 31.59 52.05 1.51
CA TYR A 190 32.58 52.98 2.06
C TYR A 190 32.08 54.41 1.83
N ALA A 191 31.87 55.18 2.90
CA ALA A 191 31.62 56.61 2.82
C ALA A 191 32.96 57.36 3.02
N PRO A 192 33.31 58.34 2.15
CA PRO A 192 34.44 59.24 2.37
C PRO A 192 34.17 60.27 3.47
#